data_AF-A0A2P4YQL7-F1
#
_entry.id   AF-A0A2P4YQL7-F1
#
_cell.length_a   1.000
_cell.length_b   1.000
_cell.length_c   1.000
_cell.angle_alpha   90.00
_cell.angle_beta   90.00
_cell.angle_gamma   90.00
#
_symmetry.space_group_name_H-M   'P 1'
#
loop_
_entity.id
_entity.type
_entity.pdbx_description
1 polymer ?
#
loop_
_entity_poly.entity_id
_entity_poly.type
_entity_poly.pdbx_seq_one_letter_code
_entity_poly.pdbx_strand_id
1 'polypeptide(L)'
;MPCGNSTLGIAESIRECQCHTNSILQEKSENGSYLDAKECVACADNTVANSLSNFCEACPDPVMVVGGDNHNNCTCPSDYQLVTSLLMNVQTCVHKTHINLISSKIVIDTANEITYSSFLKEETESPGPVVSITSAVIDDMFLPATTGCYFYQTERDIAACQALGNLCVLHHFDPATPSCDVFDLIQRSGRSTTVNSINGWFTTLPFLSYRSVASSVIQTLVAMKMSSDAISNEGSIDHLQFVLASYHVNGTLIGLRSLSNELAYCQSDSTINAADSPSWMRFGVSALSQYSCNLYSLPPSLVLHELFLVDQSKNDDEAGRYLPVPVKNLNYRDSSGAFINQDSDAANDFLSHRFFLFDVQTGIPVGETSPTVFRYAESITLTVKTQTSDPHFIYVPELTIAYVDTQSPSSVEVLFRVTYTSDTNEFWSLAKTIFTA
;
A
#
# COMPACT_ATOMS: atom_id res chain seq x y z
N MET A 1 40.73 29.36 8.45
CA MET A 1 40.62 29.80 9.86
C MET A 1 41.50 28.90 10.71
N PRO A 2 42.22 29.43 11.72
CA PRO A 2 43.00 28.62 12.65
C PRO A 2 42.08 27.77 13.55
N CYS A 3 42.60 26.69 14.11
CA CYS A 3 41.89 25.89 15.11
C CYS A 3 41.90 26.63 16.45
N GLY A 4 40.71 26.81 17.02
CA GLY A 4 40.52 27.45 18.32
C GLY A 4 40.85 26.51 19.48
N ASN A 5 40.82 27.06 20.70
CA ASN A 5 41.20 26.34 21.92
C ASN A 5 40.26 25.18 22.29
N SER A 6 39.03 25.17 21.76
CA SER A 6 38.07 24.08 21.96
C SER A 6 38.32 22.86 21.06
N THR A 7 39.27 22.96 20.13
CA THR A 7 39.64 21.86 19.22
C THR A 7 40.76 20.99 19.80
N LEU A 8 40.87 19.77 19.30
CA LEU A 8 41.98 18.84 19.58
C LEU A 8 43.21 19.09 18.68
N GLY A 9 43.24 20.20 17.94
CA GLY A 9 44.28 20.51 16.95
C GLY A 9 43.88 20.07 15.53
N ILE A 10 44.87 20.02 14.62
CA ILE A 10 44.65 19.66 13.21
C ILE A 10 44.80 18.15 13.04
N ALA A 11 43.79 17.49 12.50
CA ALA A 11 43.89 16.13 12.01
C ALA A 11 44.61 16.12 10.65
N GLU A 12 45.84 15.62 10.61
CA GLU A 12 46.69 15.64 9.41
C GLU A 12 46.10 14.88 8.21
N SER A 13 45.28 13.86 8.46
CA SER A 13 44.64 13.03 7.43
C SER A 13 43.62 13.79 6.59
N ILE A 14 42.88 14.71 7.21
CA ILE A 14 41.83 15.51 6.55
C ILE A 14 42.22 17.00 6.45
N ARG A 15 43.38 17.37 7.00
CA ARG A 15 43.89 18.75 7.09
C ARG A 15 42.88 19.73 7.68
N GLU A 16 42.14 19.27 8.69
CA GLU A 16 41.03 20.00 9.30
C GLU A 16 41.09 19.93 10.84
N CYS A 17 40.49 20.89 11.53
CA CYS A 17 40.44 20.91 13.00
C CYS A 17 39.59 19.73 13.54
N GLN A 18 40.10 19.05 14.55
CA GLN A 18 39.45 17.88 15.15
C GLN A 18 38.67 18.27 16.41
N CYS A 19 37.48 17.70 16.59
CA CYS A 19 36.66 17.88 17.78
C CYS A 19 36.64 16.64 18.67
N HIS A 20 36.30 16.86 19.95
CA HIS A 20 35.97 15.79 20.88
C HIS A 20 34.78 14.97 20.38
N THR A 21 34.59 13.78 20.95
CA THR A 21 33.47 12.93 20.60
C THR A 21 32.13 13.62 20.89
N ASN A 22 31.16 13.42 20.00
CA ASN A 22 29.85 14.09 20.02
C ASN A 22 29.89 15.63 19.94
N SER A 23 30.88 16.18 19.24
CA SER A 23 30.99 17.61 18.96
C SER A 23 31.16 17.89 17.48
N ILE A 24 30.60 19.00 17.02
CA ILE A 24 30.71 19.50 15.64
C ILE A 24 31.68 20.66 15.55
N LEU A 25 32.26 20.85 14.36
CA LEU A 25 33.14 21.97 14.07
C LEU A 25 32.32 23.16 13.57
N GLN A 26 32.28 24.23 14.39
CA GLN A 26 31.59 25.47 14.06
C GLN A 26 32.57 26.48 13.46
N GLU A 27 32.22 26.98 12.27
CA GLU A 27 32.99 28.01 11.56
C GLU A 27 32.27 29.36 11.48
N LYS A 28 30.96 29.37 11.74
CA LYS A 28 30.10 30.54 11.64
C LYS A 28 29.31 30.74 12.91
N SER A 29 29.12 32.00 13.28
CA SER A 29 28.21 32.39 14.35
C SER A 29 26.74 32.26 13.91
N GLU A 30 25.80 32.38 14.84
CA GLU A 30 24.36 32.31 14.56
C GLU A 30 23.87 33.33 13.53
N ASN A 31 24.58 34.45 13.36
CA ASN A 31 24.24 35.48 12.38
C ASN A 31 24.83 35.20 10.97
N GLY A 32 25.54 34.09 10.79
CA GLY A 32 26.16 33.66 9.54
C GLY A 32 27.56 34.24 9.27
N SER A 33 28.10 35.09 10.15
CA SER A 33 29.48 35.58 10.04
C SER A 33 30.49 34.48 10.39
N TYR A 34 31.64 34.46 9.73
CA TYR A 34 32.74 33.57 10.12
C TYR A 34 33.30 33.95 11.50
N LEU A 35 33.70 32.93 12.26
CA LEU A 35 34.45 33.10 13.50
C LEU A 35 35.93 33.43 13.21
N ASP A 36 36.64 33.96 14.19
CA ASP A 36 38.09 34.23 14.07
C ASP A 36 38.94 32.95 14.13
N ALA A 37 38.41 31.91 14.77
CA ALA A 37 38.97 30.56 14.83
C ALA A 37 37.83 29.53 14.78
N LYS A 38 38.12 28.31 14.30
CA LYS A 38 37.13 27.22 14.32
C LYS A 38 36.97 26.72 15.75
N GLU A 39 35.73 26.49 16.18
CA GLU A 39 35.43 26.05 17.54
C GLU A 39 34.65 24.75 17.54
N CYS A 40 34.88 23.89 18.52
CA CYS A 40 34.09 22.67 18.71
C CYS A 40 32.92 22.92 19.64
N VAL A 41 31.71 22.58 19.18
CA VAL A 41 30.47 22.68 19.95
C VAL A 41 29.96 21.29 20.24
N ALA A 42 29.74 20.97 21.52
CA ALA A 42 29.17 19.69 21.92
C ALA A 42 27.67 19.63 21.57
N CYS A 43 27.24 18.49 21.05
CA CYS A 43 25.83 18.23 20.79
C CYS A 43 25.09 18.01 22.11
N ALA A 44 23.99 18.75 22.29
CA ALA A 44 23.14 18.72 23.49
C ALA A 44 21.75 18.13 23.17
N ASP A 45 20.85 18.05 24.15
CA ASP A 45 19.42 17.77 23.95
C ASP A 45 19.10 16.53 23.09
N ASN A 46 19.74 15.39 23.40
CA ASN A 46 19.56 14.12 22.66
C ASN A 46 19.93 14.19 21.17
N THR A 47 20.93 15.01 20.82
CA THR A 47 21.50 15.05 19.48
C THR A 47 22.88 14.39 19.42
N VAL A 48 23.17 13.78 18.26
CA VAL A 48 24.47 13.18 17.94
C VAL A 48 25.18 13.98 16.85
N ALA A 49 26.48 14.14 16.98
CA ALA A 49 27.29 14.82 15.97
C ALA A 49 27.37 13.99 14.69
N ASN A 50 26.88 14.54 13.58
CA ASN A 50 27.06 13.95 12.26
C ASN A 50 28.35 14.51 11.62
N SER A 51 29.35 13.64 11.46
CA SER A 51 30.67 14.01 10.93
C SER A 51 30.68 14.38 9.44
N LEU A 52 29.63 14.01 8.69
CA LEU A 52 29.50 14.34 7.26
C LEU A 52 28.84 15.71 7.07
N SER A 53 27.80 16.00 7.87
CA SER A 53 27.02 17.22 7.74
C SER A 53 27.56 18.36 8.62
N ASN A 54 28.41 18.07 9.62
CA ASN A 54 28.85 18.99 10.66
C ASN A 54 27.68 19.63 11.43
N PHE A 55 26.57 18.90 11.57
CA PHE A 55 25.42 19.29 12.38
C PHE A 55 25.17 18.29 13.51
N CYS A 56 24.58 18.79 14.59
CA CYS A 56 24.02 17.95 15.63
C CYS A 56 22.63 17.50 15.19
N GLU A 57 22.46 16.20 14.97
CA GLU A 57 21.21 15.61 14.48
C GLU A 57 20.49 14.94 15.64
N ALA A 58 19.18 15.19 15.77
CA ALA A 58 18.36 14.52 16.76
C ALA A 58 18.33 13.01 16.49
N CYS A 59 18.23 12.22 17.56
CA CYS A 59 18.07 10.79 17.39
C CYS A 59 16.85 10.45 16.51
N PRO A 60 16.94 9.39 15.67
CA PRO A 60 15.90 9.07 14.70
C PRO A 60 14.52 8.81 15.30
N ASP A 61 14.47 8.35 16.55
CA ASP A 61 13.25 8.11 17.30
C ASP A 61 13.21 9.02 18.55
N PRO A 62 12.08 9.69 18.85
CA PRO A 62 11.94 10.54 20.04
C PRO A 62 12.20 9.84 21.38
N VAL A 63 12.09 8.51 21.43
CA VAL A 63 12.34 7.69 22.63
C VAL A 63 13.82 7.32 22.78
N MET A 64 14.59 7.40 21.71
CA MET A 64 16.03 7.14 21.80
C MET A 64 16.73 8.14 22.70
N VAL A 65 17.76 7.63 23.36
CA VAL A 65 18.67 8.43 24.17
C VAL A 65 20.07 8.31 23.60
N VAL A 66 20.84 9.40 23.70
CA VAL A 66 22.26 9.38 23.36
C VAL A 66 22.97 8.49 24.39
N GLY A 67 23.55 7.40 23.92
CA GLY A 67 24.20 6.37 24.74
C GLY A 67 25.53 5.91 24.16
N GLY A 68 26.10 4.88 24.78
CA GLY A 68 27.44 4.35 24.51
C GLY A 68 28.54 5.08 25.28
N ASP A 69 29.70 4.42 25.43
CA ASP A 69 30.82 4.91 26.25
C ASP A 69 31.30 6.33 25.86
N ASN A 70 31.06 6.72 24.60
CA ASN A 70 31.44 8.02 24.06
C ASN A 70 30.28 8.96 23.74
N HIS A 71 29.03 8.62 24.12
CA HIS A 71 27.83 9.44 23.88
C HIS A 71 27.67 9.89 22.42
N ASN A 72 27.99 9.03 21.46
CA ASN A 72 27.98 9.36 20.03
C ASN A 72 27.00 8.52 19.22
N ASN A 73 26.14 7.75 19.87
CA ASN A 73 25.15 6.93 19.19
C ASN A 73 23.79 7.00 19.87
N CYS A 74 22.74 6.88 19.07
CA CYS A 74 21.37 6.80 19.54
C CYS A 74 21.03 5.36 19.88
N THR A 75 20.59 5.13 21.12
CA THR A 75 20.26 3.81 21.64
C THR A 75 18.88 3.79 22.24
N CYS A 76 18.19 2.66 22.12
CA CYS A 76 16.92 2.46 22.81
C CYS A 76 17.16 2.23 24.31
N PRO A 77 16.31 2.79 25.19
CA PRO A 77 16.32 2.43 26.60
C PRO A 77 16.08 0.92 26.82
N SER A 78 16.46 0.40 28.01
CA SER A 78 16.51 -1.04 28.28
C SER A 78 15.18 -1.80 28.16
N ASP A 79 14.07 -1.09 28.36
CA ASP A 79 12.68 -1.53 28.26
C ASP A 79 12.14 -1.49 26.82
N TYR A 80 12.93 -1.01 25.87
CA TYR A 80 12.61 -0.96 24.45
C TYR A 80 13.46 -1.96 23.65
N GLN A 81 12.87 -2.45 22.58
CA GLN A 81 13.54 -3.21 21.53
C GLN A 81 13.86 -2.26 20.39
N LEU A 82 15.12 -2.27 19.99
CA LEU A 82 15.57 -1.58 18.79
C LEU A 82 15.06 -2.32 17.55
N VAL A 83 14.37 -1.61 16.68
CA VAL A 83 14.00 -2.05 15.34
C VAL A 83 14.75 -1.17 14.36
N THR A 84 15.58 -1.78 13.52
CA THR A 84 16.42 -1.09 12.54
C THR A 84 16.05 -1.58 11.16
N SER A 85 15.83 -0.64 10.26
CA SER A 85 15.58 -0.89 8.86
C SER A 85 16.67 -0.27 8.01
N LEU A 86 17.46 -1.12 7.35
CA LEU A 86 18.40 -0.65 6.35
C LEU A 86 17.66 -0.18 5.09
N LEU A 87 16.58 -0.88 4.72
CA LEU A 87 15.84 -0.64 3.48
C LEU A 87 15.02 0.65 3.52
N MET A 88 14.34 0.92 4.64
CA MET A 88 13.55 2.12 4.87
C MET A 88 14.37 3.25 5.48
N ASN A 89 15.63 2.99 5.87
CA ASN A 89 16.50 3.91 6.60
C ASN A 89 15.82 4.47 7.87
N VAL A 90 15.22 3.57 8.66
CA VAL A 90 14.50 3.91 9.89
C VAL A 90 15.13 3.18 11.07
N GLN A 91 15.28 3.87 12.19
CA GLN A 91 15.65 3.29 13.46
C GLN A 91 14.58 3.69 14.48
N THR A 92 13.91 2.73 15.11
CA THR A 92 12.81 3.01 16.05
C THR A 92 12.88 2.12 17.29
N CYS A 93 12.32 2.60 18.40
CA CYS A 93 12.29 1.89 19.67
C CYS A 93 10.86 1.43 19.98
N VAL A 94 10.66 0.13 20.06
CA VAL A 94 9.36 -0.47 20.37
C VAL A 94 9.34 -0.99 21.80
N HIS A 95 8.37 -0.58 22.61
CA HIS A 95 8.31 -0.94 24.03
C HIS A 95 8.11 -2.45 24.22
N LYS A 96 8.98 -3.12 24.99
CA LYS A 96 8.95 -4.59 25.15
C LYS A 96 7.65 -5.10 25.76
N THR A 97 7.01 -4.35 26.66
CA THR A 97 5.72 -4.78 27.22
C THR A 97 4.60 -4.77 26.17
N HIS A 98 4.66 -3.91 25.15
CA HIS A 98 3.70 -3.89 24.06
C HIS A 98 3.87 -5.15 23.20
N ILE A 99 5.12 -5.49 22.87
CA ILE A 99 5.47 -6.71 22.14
C ILE A 99 5.00 -7.95 22.92
N ASN A 100 5.29 -8.01 24.22
CA ASN A 100 4.89 -9.12 25.10
C ASN A 100 3.37 -9.27 25.21
N LEU A 101 2.63 -8.16 25.26
CA LEU A 101 1.16 -8.22 25.30
C LEU A 101 0.59 -8.79 23.99
N ILE A 102 1.11 -8.35 22.84
CA ILE A 102 0.60 -8.79 21.53
C ILE A 102 0.98 -10.26 21.28
N SER A 103 2.24 -10.64 21.53
CA SER A 103 2.69 -12.04 21.43
C SER A 103 1.96 -13.00 22.39
N SER A 104 1.37 -12.50 23.48
CA SER A 104 0.52 -13.33 24.34
C SER A 104 -0.85 -13.67 23.74
N LYS A 105 -1.25 -12.99 22.66
CA LYS A 105 -2.57 -13.12 22.01
C LYS A 105 -2.51 -13.83 20.67
N ILE A 106 -1.40 -13.66 19.96
CA ILE A 106 -1.19 -14.13 18.59
C ILE A 106 0.26 -14.57 18.41
N VAL A 107 0.51 -15.46 17.45
CA VAL A 107 1.86 -15.89 17.10
C VAL A 107 2.50 -14.84 16.20
N ILE A 108 3.66 -14.31 16.61
CA ILE A 108 4.39 -13.30 15.84
C ILE A 108 5.81 -13.74 15.43
N ASP A 109 6.20 -14.97 15.75
CA ASP A 109 7.56 -15.47 15.49
C ASP A 109 7.87 -15.59 13.99
N THR A 110 6.83 -15.78 13.16
CA THR A 110 6.92 -15.88 11.70
C THR A 110 6.43 -14.61 11.01
N ALA A 111 6.35 -13.49 11.74
CA ALA A 111 5.72 -12.27 11.22
C ALA A 111 6.46 -11.63 10.06
N ASN A 112 7.76 -11.89 9.92
CA ASN A 112 8.59 -11.40 8.82
C ASN A 112 8.70 -12.38 7.65
N GLU A 113 8.06 -13.56 7.74
CA GLU A 113 8.08 -14.56 6.68
C GLU A 113 6.96 -14.29 5.67
N ILE A 114 7.32 -14.26 4.38
CA ILE A 114 6.35 -14.24 3.29
C ILE A 114 6.51 -15.50 2.45
N THR A 115 5.38 -16.12 2.10
CA THR A 115 5.34 -17.31 1.26
C THR A 115 4.76 -16.97 -0.10
N TYR A 116 5.54 -17.26 -1.13
CA TYR A 116 5.18 -17.18 -2.55
C TYR A 116 4.80 -18.57 -3.03
N SER A 117 3.70 -18.64 -3.79
CA SER A 117 3.14 -19.93 -4.23
C SER A 117 2.36 -19.83 -5.54
N SER A 118 2.23 -18.63 -6.11
CA SER A 118 1.49 -18.39 -7.35
C SER A 118 2.47 -18.20 -8.49
N PHE A 119 3.40 -19.14 -8.70
CA PHE A 119 4.49 -18.98 -9.67
C PHE A 119 4.04 -19.09 -11.13
N LEU A 120 4.79 -18.42 -12.02
CA LEU A 120 4.68 -18.57 -13.47
C LEU A 120 4.66 -20.04 -13.88
N LYS A 121 3.80 -20.37 -14.86
CA LYS A 121 3.64 -21.76 -15.32
C LYS A 121 4.95 -22.35 -15.82
N GLU A 122 5.82 -21.54 -16.43
CA GLU A 122 7.13 -21.96 -16.90
C GLU A 122 8.10 -22.31 -15.75
N GLU A 123 7.88 -21.77 -14.55
CA GLU A 123 8.68 -22.05 -13.34
C GLU A 123 8.11 -23.20 -12.50
N THR A 124 6.92 -23.70 -12.84
CA THR A 124 6.25 -24.78 -12.09
C THR A 124 6.53 -26.16 -12.70
N GLU A 125 7.47 -26.92 -12.14
CA GLU A 125 7.43 -28.39 -12.20
C GLU A 125 6.53 -28.90 -11.06
N SER A 126 5.65 -29.87 -11.29
CA SER A 126 4.64 -30.28 -10.28
C SER A 126 5.24 -31.08 -9.11
N PRO A 127 4.90 -30.78 -7.84
CA PRO A 127 4.13 -29.62 -7.37
C PRO A 127 4.98 -28.34 -7.46
N GLY A 128 4.37 -27.25 -7.97
CA GLY A 128 5.06 -25.99 -8.26
C GLY A 128 5.85 -25.44 -7.08
N PRO A 129 6.88 -24.61 -7.32
CA PRO A 129 7.73 -24.11 -6.25
C PRO A 129 6.90 -23.33 -5.22
N VAL A 130 7.14 -23.62 -3.94
CA VAL A 130 6.74 -22.77 -2.83
C VAL A 130 8.02 -22.19 -2.27
N VAL A 131 8.10 -20.86 -2.21
CA VAL A 131 9.29 -20.16 -1.75
C VAL A 131 8.89 -19.29 -0.58
N SER A 132 9.53 -19.51 0.56
CA SER A 132 9.39 -18.68 1.74
C SER A 132 10.69 -17.92 1.96
N ILE A 133 10.59 -16.62 2.22
CA ILE A 133 11.74 -15.79 2.59
C ILE A 133 11.41 -14.96 3.83
N THR A 134 12.44 -14.64 4.60
CA THR A 134 12.38 -13.60 5.63
C THR A 134 12.50 -12.25 4.94
N SER A 135 11.39 -11.54 4.79
CA SER A 135 11.32 -10.28 4.06
C SER A 135 11.91 -9.13 4.88
N ALA A 136 12.86 -8.39 4.31
CA ALA A 136 13.45 -7.22 4.94
C ALA A 136 12.38 -6.15 5.27
N VAL A 137 11.48 -5.85 4.32
CA VAL A 137 10.40 -4.88 4.52
C VAL A 137 9.51 -5.26 5.70
N ILE A 138 9.13 -6.53 5.81
CA ILE A 138 8.20 -6.95 6.84
C ILE A 138 8.90 -7.01 8.21
N ASP A 139 10.14 -7.48 8.25
CA ASP A 139 11.01 -7.47 9.44
C ASP A 139 11.13 -6.06 10.03
N ASP A 140 11.35 -5.08 9.16
CA ASP A 140 11.53 -3.68 9.50
C ASP A 140 10.26 -3.01 10.07
N MET A 141 9.08 -3.46 9.62
CA MET A 141 7.85 -2.71 9.75
C MET A 141 6.82 -3.35 10.67
N PHE A 142 6.84 -4.68 10.79
CA PHE A 142 5.77 -5.41 11.46
C PHE A 142 5.60 -4.98 12.92
N LEU A 143 6.68 -4.96 13.70
CA LEU A 143 6.64 -4.59 15.12
C LEU A 143 6.19 -3.13 15.37
N PRO A 144 6.78 -2.10 14.73
CA PRO A 144 6.33 -0.72 14.94
C PRO A 144 4.90 -0.49 14.44
N ALA A 145 4.50 -1.05 13.29
CA ALA A 145 3.14 -0.93 12.79
C ALA A 145 2.10 -1.59 13.72
N THR A 146 2.41 -2.81 14.17
CA THR A 146 1.56 -3.60 15.06
C THR A 146 1.36 -2.90 16.41
N THR A 147 2.45 -2.51 17.07
CA THR A 147 2.37 -1.86 18.38
C THR A 147 1.77 -0.46 18.30
N GLY A 148 2.14 0.35 17.30
CA GLY A 148 1.57 1.68 17.10
C GLY A 148 0.06 1.62 16.84
N CYS A 149 -0.40 0.67 16.03
CA CYS A 149 -1.83 0.55 15.75
C CYS A 149 -2.64 -0.05 16.92
N TYR A 150 -2.09 -1.06 17.59
CA TYR A 150 -2.78 -1.72 18.71
C TYR A 150 -2.94 -0.76 19.89
N PHE A 151 -1.89 -0.01 20.21
CA PHE A 151 -1.87 0.97 21.30
C PHE A 151 -2.19 2.39 20.84
N TYR A 152 -2.96 2.53 19.75
CA TYR A 152 -3.41 3.80 19.20
C TYR A 152 -3.87 4.78 20.29
N GLN A 153 -3.28 5.97 20.33
CA GLN A 153 -3.62 7.04 21.27
C GLN A 153 -4.19 8.26 20.55
N THR A 154 -3.61 8.63 19.40
CA THR A 154 -3.94 9.85 18.67
C THR A 154 -3.96 9.62 17.16
N GLU A 155 -4.46 10.61 16.41
CA GLU A 155 -4.47 10.57 14.94
C GLU A 155 -3.08 10.40 14.30
N ARG A 156 -2.00 10.69 15.03
CA ARG A 156 -0.63 10.41 14.56
C ARG A 156 -0.37 8.93 14.37
N ASP A 157 -1.09 8.07 15.09
CA ASP A 157 -0.94 6.61 15.04
C ASP A 157 -1.70 5.99 13.86
N ILE A 158 -2.47 6.79 13.10
CA ILE A 158 -3.16 6.32 11.89
C ILE A 158 -2.17 5.71 10.90
N ALA A 159 -0.98 6.31 10.74
CA ALA A 159 0.05 5.78 9.84
C ALA A 159 0.48 4.36 10.23
N ALA A 160 0.56 4.04 11.53
CA ALA A 160 0.87 2.69 12.00
C ALA A 160 -0.24 1.70 11.65
N CYS A 161 -1.52 2.10 11.80
CA CYS A 161 -2.65 1.28 11.37
C CYS A 161 -2.73 1.08 9.85
N GLN A 162 -2.38 2.12 9.09
CA GLN A 162 -2.25 2.04 7.64
C GLN A 162 -1.11 1.07 7.24
N ALA A 163 0.04 1.14 7.91
CA ALA A 163 1.17 0.24 7.67
C ALA A 163 0.83 -1.21 8.00
N LEU A 164 0.19 -1.48 9.14
CA LEU A 164 -0.24 -2.83 9.51
C LEU A 164 -1.22 -3.40 8.48
N GLY A 165 -2.18 -2.57 8.04
CA GLY A 165 -3.12 -2.96 6.99
C GLY A 165 -2.43 -3.25 5.66
N ASN A 166 -1.43 -2.44 5.29
CA ASN A 166 -0.62 -2.69 4.09
C ASN A 166 0.10 -4.03 4.15
N LEU A 167 0.70 -4.38 5.28
CA LEU A 167 1.35 -5.69 5.46
C LEU A 167 0.35 -6.83 5.22
N CYS A 168 -0.87 -6.73 5.77
CA CYS A 168 -1.90 -7.73 5.52
C CYS A 168 -2.30 -7.83 4.03
N VAL A 169 -2.35 -6.70 3.31
CA VAL A 169 -2.63 -6.68 1.86
C VAL A 169 -1.53 -7.40 1.07
N LEU A 170 -0.26 -7.24 1.46
CA LEU A 170 0.89 -7.89 0.81
C LEU A 170 0.89 -9.42 1.01
N HIS A 171 0.27 -9.89 2.09
CA HIS A 171 -0.05 -11.30 2.31
C HIS A 171 -1.35 -11.74 1.65
N HIS A 172 -1.88 -10.97 0.69
CA HIS A 172 -3.17 -11.26 0.04
C HIS A 172 -4.32 -11.45 1.01
N PHE A 173 -4.29 -10.79 2.17
CA PHE A 173 -5.27 -10.91 3.25
C PHE A 173 -5.37 -12.31 3.88
N ASP A 174 -4.34 -13.14 3.75
CA ASP A 174 -4.31 -14.48 4.34
C ASP A 174 -4.47 -14.39 5.88
N PRO A 175 -5.59 -14.93 6.43
CA PRO A 175 -5.89 -14.81 7.85
C PRO A 175 -4.92 -15.59 8.75
N ALA A 176 -4.10 -16.50 8.20
CA ALA A 176 -3.08 -17.22 8.96
C ALA A 176 -1.79 -16.41 9.15
N THR A 177 -1.65 -15.26 8.48
CA THR A 177 -0.44 -14.43 8.59
C THR A 177 -0.52 -13.48 9.79
N PRO A 178 0.59 -13.26 10.53
CA PRO A 178 0.56 -12.45 11.74
C PRO A 178 0.05 -11.02 11.51
N SER A 179 0.35 -10.39 10.37
CA SER A 179 -0.12 -9.04 10.06
C SER A 179 -1.65 -8.95 9.95
N CYS A 180 -2.29 -9.93 9.31
CA CYS A 180 -3.74 -10.01 9.21
C CYS A 180 -4.40 -10.41 10.54
N ASP A 181 -3.79 -11.31 11.31
CA ASP A 181 -4.31 -11.76 12.60
C ASP A 181 -4.28 -10.62 13.64
N VAL A 182 -3.18 -9.84 13.71
CA VAL A 182 -3.14 -8.60 14.53
C VAL A 182 -4.25 -7.65 14.08
N PHE A 183 -4.38 -7.43 12.77
CA PHE A 183 -5.32 -6.44 12.24
C PHE A 183 -6.76 -6.81 12.61
N ASP A 184 -7.16 -8.07 12.46
CA ASP A 184 -8.47 -8.56 12.86
C ASP A 184 -8.66 -8.58 14.39
N LEU A 185 -7.62 -8.89 15.16
CA LEU A 185 -7.64 -8.74 16.63
C LEU A 185 -8.00 -7.30 17.04
N ILE A 186 -7.40 -6.29 16.38
CA ILE A 186 -7.69 -4.88 16.63
C ILE A 186 -9.11 -4.51 16.16
N GLN A 187 -9.56 -5.02 15.01
CA GLN A 187 -10.94 -4.80 14.55
C GLN A 187 -11.98 -5.29 15.57
N ARG A 188 -11.71 -6.43 16.22
CA ARG A 188 -12.60 -7.03 17.23
C ARG A 188 -12.54 -6.34 18.60
N SER A 189 -11.63 -5.38 18.82
CA SER A 189 -11.41 -4.77 20.14
C SER A 189 -12.43 -3.69 20.54
N GLY A 190 -13.63 -3.69 19.95
CA GLY A 190 -14.73 -2.76 20.28
C GLY A 190 -14.78 -1.46 19.46
N ARG A 191 -14.10 -1.40 18.31
CA ARG A 191 -14.24 -0.28 17.36
C ARG A 191 -15.59 -0.38 16.65
N SER A 192 -16.21 0.77 16.29
CA SER A 192 -17.43 0.75 15.46
C SER A 192 -17.14 -0.01 14.17
N THR A 193 -17.97 -0.99 13.82
CA THR A 193 -17.76 -1.86 12.64
C THR A 193 -18.28 -1.25 11.35
N THR A 194 -18.96 -0.10 11.45
CA THR A 194 -19.61 0.59 10.34
C THR A 194 -19.24 2.06 10.37
N VAL A 195 -18.59 2.50 9.30
CA VAL A 195 -18.25 3.89 9.00
C VAL A 195 -18.67 4.13 7.54
N ASN A 196 -19.17 5.34 7.23
CA ASN A 196 -19.70 5.67 5.89
C ASN A 196 -20.77 4.68 5.39
N SER A 197 -21.56 4.12 6.30
CA SER A 197 -22.58 3.10 6.02
C SER A 197 -22.03 1.79 5.40
N ILE A 198 -20.73 1.53 5.55
CA ILE A 198 -20.07 0.33 5.03
C ILE A 198 -19.68 -0.59 6.20
N ASN A 199 -20.21 -1.80 6.20
CA ASN A 199 -19.85 -2.83 7.18
C ASN A 199 -18.46 -3.40 6.86
N GLY A 200 -17.55 -3.33 7.82
CA GLY A 200 -16.13 -3.66 7.66
C GLY A 200 -15.23 -2.42 7.65
N TRP A 201 -15.81 -1.21 7.60
CA TRP A 201 -15.05 0.01 7.80
C TRP A 201 -15.06 0.39 9.29
N PHE A 202 -13.92 0.18 9.94
CA PHE A 202 -13.76 0.45 11.37
C PHE A 202 -13.22 1.85 11.63
N THR A 203 -13.70 2.51 12.68
CA THR A 203 -13.12 3.79 13.13
C THR A 203 -11.63 3.60 13.43
N THR A 204 -10.80 4.58 13.04
CA THR A 204 -9.32 4.59 13.21
C THR A 204 -8.53 3.47 12.51
N LEU A 205 -9.17 2.64 11.68
CA LEU A 205 -8.50 1.64 10.84
C LEU A 205 -8.69 1.96 9.35
N PRO A 206 -7.75 1.53 8.49
CA PRO A 206 -8.00 1.50 7.05
C PRO A 206 -9.19 0.58 6.73
N PHE A 207 -9.95 0.96 5.70
CA PHE A 207 -10.98 0.10 5.14
C PHE A 207 -10.32 -0.90 4.19
N LEU A 208 -10.10 -2.13 4.66
CA LEU A 208 -9.40 -3.15 3.87
C LEU A 208 -10.33 -4.13 3.18
N SER A 209 -11.45 -4.47 3.80
CA SER A 209 -12.37 -5.48 3.27
C SER A 209 -13.81 -5.28 3.75
N TYR A 210 -14.74 -5.73 2.93
CA TYR A 210 -16.15 -5.77 3.26
C TYR A 210 -16.42 -6.94 4.21
N ARG A 211 -17.33 -6.73 5.19
CA ARG A 211 -17.88 -7.81 6.03
C ARG A 211 -19.31 -8.21 5.63
N SER A 212 -19.89 -7.51 4.67
CA SER A 212 -21.17 -7.87 4.05
C SER A 212 -21.00 -9.03 3.07
N VAL A 213 -22.10 -9.74 2.76
CA VAL A 213 -22.11 -10.78 1.72
C VAL A 213 -21.73 -10.17 0.37
N ALA A 214 -20.83 -10.82 -0.37
CA ALA A 214 -20.26 -10.28 -1.62
C ALA A 214 -21.32 -9.85 -2.64
N SER A 215 -22.36 -10.67 -2.83
CA SER A 215 -23.46 -10.37 -3.74
C SER A 215 -24.16 -9.04 -3.44
N SER A 216 -24.28 -8.66 -2.16
CA SER A 216 -24.86 -7.37 -1.76
C SER A 216 -23.94 -6.19 -2.05
N VAL A 217 -22.62 -6.40 -1.93
CA VAL A 217 -21.61 -5.36 -2.16
C VAL A 217 -21.55 -5.01 -3.65
N ILE A 218 -21.44 -6.03 -4.52
CA ILE A 218 -21.36 -5.85 -5.98
C ILE A 218 -22.69 -5.39 -6.61
N GLN A 219 -23.79 -5.45 -5.85
CA GLN A 219 -25.10 -4.93 -6.23
C GLN A 219 -25.41 -3.57 -5.57
N THR A 220 -24.40 -2.88 -5.03
CA THR A 220 -24.56 -1.52 -4.51
C THR A 220 -24.96 -0.59 -5.66
N LEU A 221 -26.12 0.07 -5.52
CA LEU A 221 -26.68 0.97 -6.53
C LEU A 221 -25.88 2.27 -6.62
N VAL A 222 -25.62 2.72 -7.85
CA VAL A 222 -25.05 4.04 -8.14
C VAL A 222 -26.18 4.96 -8.64
N ALA A 223 -26.21 6.21 -8.17
CA ALA A 223 -27.31 7.13 -8.47
C ALA A 223 -27.16 7.87 -9.81
N MET A 224 -25.94 8.04 -10.33
CA MET A 224 -25.76 8.66 -11.64
C MET A 224 -26.36 7.84 -12.78
N LYS A 225 -27.09 8.55 -13.66
CA LYS A 225 -27.62 8.02 -14.90
C LYS A 225 -26.56 8.09 -15.99
N MET A 226 -26.31 6.98 -16.66
CA MET A 226 -25.32 6.81 -17.70
C MET A 226 -25.95 6.81 -19.09
N SER A 227 -25.24 7.30 -20.10
CA SER A 227 -25.62 7.21 -21.51
C SER A 227 -24.40 7.26 -22.41
N SER A 228 -24.41 6.51 -23.53
CA SER A 228 -23.39 6.65 -24.57
C SER A 228 -23.58 7.90 -25.43
N ASP A 229 -24.71 8.59 -25.29
CA ASP A 229 -25.03 9.86 -25.96
C ASP A 229 -25.60 10.84 -24.94
N ALA A 230 -24.72 11.41 -24.12
CA ALA A 230 -25.08 12.39 -23.10
C ALA A 230 -25.61 13.71 -23.68
N ILE A 231 -25.31 14.01 -24.96
CA ILE A 231 -25.84 15.20 -25.65
C ILE A 231 -27.34 15.05 -25.87
N SER A 232 -27.77 13.89 -26.37
CA SER A 232 -29.20 13.59 -26.58
C SER A 232 -29.93 13.26 -25.28
N ASN A 233 -29.20 12.93 -24.20
CA ASN A 233 -29.74 12.58 -22.89
C ASN A 233 -29.25 13.57 -21.82
N GLU A 234 -29.78 14.79 -21.85
CA GLU A 234 -29.41 15.85 -20.91
C GLU A 234 -29.46 15.38 -19.44
N GLY A 235 -28.41 15.67 -18.68
CA GLY A 235 -28.26 15.24 -17.28
C GLY A 235 -27.71 13.82 -17.08
N SER A 236 -27.40 13.10 -18.16
CA SER A 236 -26.68 11.82 -18.07
C SER A 236 -25.16 12.00 -18.21
N ILE A 237 -24.43 10.98 -17.76
CA ILE A 237 -22.97 10.90 -17.75
C ILE A 237 -22.52 9.88 -18.80
N ASP A 238 -21.53 10.22 -19.62
CA ASP A 238 -20.98 9.33 -20.66
C ASP A 238 -19.62 8.71 -20.32
N HIS A 239 -18.96 9.19 -19.26
CA HIS A 239 -17.67 8.68 -18.78
C HIS A 239 -17.71 8.38 -17.28
N LEU A 240 -17.19 7.21 -16.90
CA LEU A 240 -16.87 6.91 -15.52
C LEU A 240 -15.70 7.78 -15.06
N GLN A 241 -15.74 8.21 -13.80
CA GLN A 241 -14.63 8.88 -13.15
C GLN A 241 -14.23 8.08 -11.92
N PHE A 242 -12.93 7.88 -11.76
CA PHE A 242 -12.37 7.19 -10.61
C PHE A 242 -11.33 8.04 -9.91
N VAL A 243 -11.23 7.87 -8.60
CA VAL A 243 -10.15 8.41 -7.76
C VAL A 243 -9.35 7.25 -7.20
N LEU A 244 -8.03 7.37 -7.28
CA LEU A 244 -7.06 6.46 -6.71
C LEU A 244 -6.42 7.12 -5.49
N ALA A 245 -6.69 6.60 -4.30
CA ALA A 245 -5.89 6.91 -3.12
C ALA A 245 -4.67 5.98 -3.12
N SER A 246 -3.47 6.53 -2.90
CA SER A 246 -2.22 5.77 -2.97
C SER A 246 -1.43 5.91 -1.67
N TYR A 247 -0.79 4.83 -1.23
CA TYR A 247 -0.07 4.76 0.04
C TYR A 247 1.30 4.12 -0.14
N HIS A 248 2.29 4.65 0.58
CA HIS A 248 3.54 3.94 0.81
C HIS A 248 3.31 2.75 1.75
N VAL A 249 4.21 1.77 1.71
CA VAL A 249 4.15 0.59 2.60
C VAL A 249 4.06 0.99 4.07
N ASN A 250 4.78 2.05 4.47
CA ASN A 250 4.78 2.63 5.83
C ASN A 250 3.47 3.32 6.25
N GLY A 251 2.42 3.23 5.45
CA GLY A 251 1.10 3.75 5.77
C GLY A 251 0.94 5.24 5.51
N THR A 252 1.98 5.92 5.01
CA THR A 252 1.89 7.32 4.61
C THR A 252 1.08 7.44 3.32
N LEU A 253 0.07 8.32 3.35
CA LEU A 253 -0.72 8.67 2.16
C LEU A 253 0.17 9.44 1.17
N ILE A 254 0.30 8.92 -0.03
CA ILE A 254 0.94 9.61 -1.16
C ILE A 254 0.00 10.71 -1.67
N GLY A 255 -1.28 10.40 -1.81
CA GLY A 255 -2.31 11.35 -2.21
C GLY A 255 -3.52 10.67 -2.86
N LEU A 256 -4.50 11.51 -3.21
CA LEU A 256 -5.66 11.14 -4.00
C LEU A 256 -5.50 11.78 -5.38
N ARG A 257 -5.63 10.97 -6.43
CA ARG A 257 -5.55 11.44 -7.82
C ARG A 257 -6.67 10.85 -8.65
N SER A 258 -7.13 11.59 -9.66
CA SER A 258 -7.98 11.00 -10.69
C SER A 258 -7.24 9.84 -11.36
N LEU A 259 -7.93 8.73 -11.54
CA LEU A 259 -7.38 7.59 -12.28
C LEU A 259 -7.19 8.00 -13.74
N SER A 260 -6.07 7.60 -14.30
CA SER A 260 -5.71 7.68 -15.70
C SER A 260 -5.41 6.26 -16.19
N ASN A 261 -4.14 5.91 -16.40
CA ASN A 261 -3.70 4.62 -16.93
C ASN A 261 -3.01 3.73 -15.89
N GLU A 262 -3.15 4.02 -14.59
CA GLU A 262 -2.47 3.27 -13.53
C GLU A 262 -2.83 1.77 -13.54
N LEU A 263 -4.07 1.41 -13.90
CA LEU A 263 -4.49 0.00 -14.03
C LEU A 263 -3.88 -0.72 -15.26
N ALA A 264 -3.35 0.03 -16.22
CA ALA A 264 -2.60 -0.47 -17.37
C ALA A 264 -1.09 -0.28 -17.17
N TYR A 265 -0.58 -0.63 -15.99
CA TYR A 265 0.82 -0.46 -15.61
C TYR A 265 1.78 -1.19 -16.58
N CYS A 266 3.01 -0.69 -16.76
CA CYS A 266 3.96 -1.08 -17.82
C CYS A 266 3.59 -0.66 -19.25
N GLN A 267 2.37 -0.19 -19.50
CA GLN A 267 2.05 0.40 -20.79
C GLN A 267 2.70 1.79 -20.89
N SER A 268 3.69 1.91 -21.76
CA SER A 268 4.33 3.19 -22.08
C SER A 268 3.47 3.97 -23.07
N ASP A 269 2.37 4.57 -22.63
CA ASP A 269 1.56 5.40 -23.53
C ASP A 269 2.16 6.80 -23.65
N SER A 270 3.09 6.95 -24.59
CA SER A 270 3.50 8.25 -25.15
C SER A 270 2.41 8.91 -26.02
N THR A 271 1.21 8.32 -26.07
CA THR A 271 0.10 8.71 -26.98
C THR A 271 -1.15 9.20 -26.27
N ILE A 272 -1.24 9.07 -24.94
CA ILE A 272 -2.34 9.66 -24.17
C ILE A 272 -1.85 11.02 -23.69
N ASN A 273 -2.34 12.10 -24.30
CA ASN A 273 -2.22 13.41 -23.68
C ASN A 273 -2.81 13.30 -22.28
N ALA A 274 -2.10 13.76 -21.25
CA ALA A 274 -2.57 13.73 -19.85
C ALA A 274 -3.93 14.43 -19.62
N ALA A 275 -4.47 15.11 -20.64
CA ALA A 275 -5.77 15.77 -20.64
C ALA A 275 -6.95 14.87 -21.06
N ASP A 276 -6.72 13.73 -21.73
CA ASP A 276 -7.80 12.88 -22.25
C ASP A 276 -8.05 11.66 -21.35
N SER A 277 -9.31 11.47 -20.93
CA SER A 277 -9.75 10.27 -20.20
C SER A 277 -9.55 9.02 -21.07
N PRO A 278 -9.04 7.90 -20.50
CA PRO A 278 -8.88 6.66 -21.24
C PRO A 278 -10.20 6.21 -21.88
N SER A 279 -10.15 5.79 -23.15
CA SER A 279 -11.35 5.41 -23.92
C SER A 279 -12.20 4.34 -23.25
N TRP A 280 -11.59 3.45 -22.45
CA TRP A 280 -12.28 2.40 -21.71
C TRP A 280 -13.16 2.93 -20.56
N MET A 281 -12.99 4.18 -20.13
CA MET A 281 -13.87 4.82 -19.14
C MET A 281 -15.22 5.25 -19.73
N ARG A 282 -15.39 5.22 -21.06
CA ARG A 282 -16.66 5.53 -21.72
C ARG A 282 -17.72 4.48 -21.39
N PHE A 283 -18.92 4.95 -21.09
CA PHE A 283 -20.04 4.08 -20.79
C PHE A 283 -20.35 3.14 -21.97
N GLY A 284 -20.46 1.84 -21.66
CA GLY A 284 -20.74 0.78 -22.63
C GLY A 284 -19.52 0.29 -23.41
N VAL A 285 -18.32 0.83 -23.18
CA VAL A 285 -17.11 0.43 -23.91
C VAL A 285 -16.38 -0.68 -23.15
N SER A 286 -16.43 -1.90 -23.68
CA SER A 286 -15.53 -2.97 -23.25
C SER A 286 -14.19 -2.86 -23.97
N ALA A 287 -13.09 -3.09 -23.26
CA ALA A 287 -11.74 -2.96 -23.79
C ALA A 287 -10.86 -4.13 -23.33
N LEU A 288 -9.87 -4.47 -24.15
CA LEU A 288 -8.85 -5.47 -23.85
C LEU A 288 -7.50 -4.95 -24.29
N SER A 289 -6.58 -4.83 -23.34
CA SER A 289 -5.19 -4.47 -23.56
C SER A 289 -4.31 -5.61 -23.08
N GLN A 290 -3.52 -6.16 -24.00
CA GLN A 290 -2.54 -7.22 -23.73
C GLN A 290 -1.21 -6.72 -24.25
N TYR A 291 -0.21 -6.63 -23.37
CA TYR A 291 1.07 -6.01 -23.68
C TYR A 291 2.20 -6.61 -22.84
N SER A 292 3.42 -6.38 -23.30
CA SER A 292 4.64 -6.87 -22.65
C SER A 292 5.09 -5.90 -21.56
N CYS A 293 5.20 -6.38 -20.32
CA CYS A 293 5.81 -5.68 -19.21
C CYS A 293 7.25 -6.16 -18.98
N ASN A 294 8.23 -5.25 -18.96
CA ASN A 294 9.59 -5.60 -18.55
C ASN A 294 9.74 -5.46 -17.02
N LEU A 295 9.82 -6.59 -16.31
CA LEU A 295 9.89 -6.60 -14.85
C LEU A 295 11.15 -5.91 -14.30
N TYR A 296 12.27 -5.90 -15.04
CA TYR A 296 13.49 -5.18 -14.64
C TYR A 296 13.34 -3.65 -14.69
N SER A 297 12.34 -3.16 -15.43
CA SER A 297 12.08 -1.71 -15.56
C SER A 297 11.06 -1.18 -14.54
N LEU A 298 10.49 -2.07 -13.71
CA LEU A 298 9.58 -1.66 -12.66
C LEU A 298 10.32 -0.78 -11.65
N PRO A 299 9.70 0.32 -11.17
CA PRO A 299 10.31 1.13 -10.14
C PRO A 299 10.45 0.32 -8.85
N PRO A 300 11.49 0.59 -8.03
CA PRO A 300 11.71 -0.15 -6.79
C PRO A 300 10.66 0.16 -5.72
N SER A 301 9.84 1.19 -5.90
CA SER A 301 8.83 1.62 -4.93
C SER A 301 7.55 0.79 -5.02
N LEU A 302 7.22 0.05 -3.96
CA LEU A 302 5.93 -0.58 -3.76
C LEU A 302 4.90 0.48 -3.34
N VAL A 303 3.76 0.50 -4.05
CA VAL A 303 2.65 1.41 -3.78
C VAL A 303 1.36 0.61 -3.68
N LEU A 304 0.58 0.90 -2.63
CA LEU A 304 -0.75 0.33 -2.44
C LEU A 304 -1.81 1.35 -2.86
N HIS A 305 -2.91 0.85 -3.40
CA HIS A 305 -3.96 1.63 -4.02
C HIS A 305 -5.34 1.27 -3.47
N GLU A 306 -6.19 2.27 -3.36
CA GLU A 306 -7.63 2.15 -3.11
C GLU A 306 -8.36 2.87 -4.23
N LEU A 307 -9.33 2.19 -4.84
CA LEU A 307 -10.07 2.72 -5.97
C LEU A 307 -11.48 3.15 -5.52
N PHE A 308 -11.89 4.34 -5.95
CA PHE A 308 -13.23 4.87 -5.71
C PHE A 308 -13.87 5.27 -7.03
N LEU A 309 -15.12 4.87 -7.25
CA LEU A 309 -15.96 5.44 -8.29
C LEU A 309 -16.52 6.78 -7.80
N VAL A 310 -16.51 7.79 -8.65
CA VAL A 310 -17.15 9.08 -8.38
C VAL A 310 -18.58 9.05 -8.91
N ASP A 311 -19.55 9.14 -8.00
CA ASP A 311 -20.97 9.34 -8.32
C ASP A 311 -21.20 10.82 -8.68
N GLN A 312 -21.16 11.10 -9.98
CA GLN A 312 -21.18 12.46 -10.52
C GLN A 312 -22.54 13.16 -10.37
N SER A 313 -23.60 12.46 -9.94
CA SER A 313 -24.87 13.11 -9.61
C SER A 313 -24.87 13.81 -8.24
N LYS A 314 -23.80 13.61 -7.45
CA LYS A 314 -23.68 14.13 -6.09
C LYS A 314 -22.65 15.26 -5.99
N ASN A 315 -22.86 16.20 -5.07
CA ASN A 315 -21.91 17.29 -4.82
C ASN A 315 -20.65 16.81 -4.08
N ASP A 316 -19.56 17.59 -4.13
CA ASP A 316 -18.24 17.19 -3.57
C ASP A 316 -18.28 16.74 -2.11
N ASP A 317 -19.09 17.43 -1.29
CA ASP A 317 -19.21 17.17 0.15
C ASP A 317 -20.36 16.19 0.50
N GLU A 318 -21.03 15.63 -0.51
CA GLU A 318 -22.19 14.77 -0.30
C GLU A 318 -21.78 13.32 -0.01
N ALA A 319 -22.40 12.74 1.03
CA ALA A 319 -22.13 11.38 1.43
C ALA A 319 -22.40 10.37 0.29
N GLY A 320 -21.44 9.49 0.08
CA GLY A 320 -21.50 8.48 -0.98
C GLY A 320 -21.27 9.04 -2.39
N ARG A 321 -20.62 10.19 -2.53
CA ARG A 321 -20.00 10.61 -3.81
C ARG A 321 -18.84 9.69 -4.20
N TYR A 322 -17.98 9.33 -3.24
CA TYR A 322 -16.86 8.40 -3.46
C TYR A 322 -17.28 7.01 -2.99
N LEU A 323 -17.57 6.15 -3.97
CA LEU A 323 -18.01 4.77 -3.73
C LEU A 323 -16.79 3.84 -3.84
N PRO A 324 -16.36 3.17 -2.76
CA PRO A 324 -15.24 2.24 -2.82
C PRO A 324 -15.53 1.12 -3.81
N VAL A 325 -14.59 0.87 -4.72
CA VAL A 325 -14.68 -0.21 -5.70
C VAL A 325 -14.22 -1.50 -5.03
N PRO A 326 -15.09 -2.53 -4.86
CA PRO A 326 -14.68 -3.82 -4.32
C PRO A 326 -13.63 -4.48 -5.20
N VAL A 327 -12.64 -5.09 -4.55
CA VAL A 327 -11.53 -5.79 -5.17
C VAL A 327 -11.65 -7.29 -4.90
N LYS A 328 -11.78 -8.08 -5.97
CA LYS A 328 -11.74 -9.54 -5.93
C LYS A 328 -10.31 -10.01 -6.22
N ASN A 329 -9.55 -10.27 -5.15
CA ASN A 329 -8.18 -10.79 -5.25
C ASN A 329 -8.21 -12.32 -5.45
N LEU A 330 -7.81 -12.82 -6.62
CA LEU A 330 -7.84 -14.24 -6.92
C LEU A 330 -6.82 -15.06 -6.11
N ASN A 331 -5.81 -14.42 -5.53
CA ASN A 331 -4.79 -15.08 -4.70
C ASN A 331 -5.19 -15.17 -3.21
N TYR A 332 -6.35 -14.66 -2.82
CA TYR A 332 -6.88 -14.80 -1.46
C TYR A 332 -7.13 -16.26 -1.12
N ARG A 333 -6.69 -16.68 0.07
CA ARG A 333 -7.01 -17.97 0.68
C ARG A 333 -7.77 -17.73 1.97
N ASP A 334 -8.84 -18.49 2.16
CA ASP A 334 -9.55 -18.48 3.43
C ASP A 334 -8.75 -19.22 4.53
N SER A 335 -9.31 -19.30 5.74
CA SER A 335 -8.67 -19.99 6.87
C SER A 335 -8.50 -21.51 6.67
N SER A 336 -9.16 -22.10 5.67
CA SER A 336 -8.95 -23.49 5.27
C SER A 336 -7.85 -23.66 4.20
N GLY A 337 -7.29 -22.54 3.70
CA GLY A 337 -6.32 -22.51 2.61
C GLY A 337 -6.94 -22.53 1.22
N ALA A 338 -8.28 -22.45 1.12
CA ALA A 338 -9.02 -22.55 -0.14
C ALA A 338 -9.09 -21.21 -0.88
N PHE A 339 -8.93 -21.26 -2.20
CA PHE A 339 -9.07 -20.10 -3.09
C PHE A 339 -10.54 -19.81 -3.38
N ILE A 340 -11.26 -19.25 -2.41
CA ILE A 340 -12.70 -18.99 -2.54
C ILE A 340 -13.01 -18.03 -3.70
N ASN A 341 -12.15 -17.06 -3.96
CA ASN A 341 -12.33 -16.09 -5.05
C ASN A 341 -12.14 -16.68 -6.45
N GLN A 342 -11.75 -17.95 -6.58
CA GLN A 342 -11.61 -18.65 -7.87
C GLN A 342 -12.74 -19.64 -8.13
N ASP A 343 -13.63 -19.87 -7.17
CA ASP A 343 -14.74 -20.79 -7.34
C ASP A 343 -15.90 -20.14 -8.13
N SER A 344 -16.98 -20.89 -8.34
CA SER A 344 -18.16 -20.42 -9.08
C SER A 344 -19.19 -19.67 -8.22
N ASP A 345 -19.06 -19.70 -6.90
CA ASP A 345 -20.01 -19.14 -5.94
C ASP A 345 -19.62 -17.71 -5.55
N ALA A 346 -19.96 -16.76 -6.41
CA ALA A 346 -19.69 -15.34 -6.15
C ALA A 346 -20.37 -14.76 -4.88
N ALA A 347 -21.26 -15.51 -4.20
CA ALA A 347 -21.83 -15.07 -2.94
C ALA A 347 -20.85 -15.21 -1.75
N ASN A 348 -19.88 -16.13 -1.85
CA ASN A 348 -18.90 -16.39 -0.81
C ASN A 348 -17.61 -15.56 -0.97
N ASP A 349 -17.46 -14.85 -2.10
CA ASP A 349 -16.24 -14.11 -2.43
C ASP A 349 -15.77 -13.20 -1.27
N PHE A 350 -14.46 -13.18 -1.05
CA PHE A 350 -13.83 -12.16 -0.22
C PHE A 350 -13.53 -10.93 -1.07
N LEU A 351 -14.20 -9.82 -0.74
CA LEU A 351 -14.01 -8.53 -1.39
C LEU A 351 -13.17 -7.62 -0.50
N SER A 352 -11.97 -7.28 -0.97
CA SER A 352 -11.11 -6.26 -0.38
C SER A 352 -11.38 -4.88 -1.01
N HIS A 353 -10.64 -3.87 -0.58
CA HIS A 353 -10.65 -2.54 -1.20
C HIS A 353 -9.26 -2.09 -1.63
N ARG A 354 -8.24 -2.40 -0.82
CA ARG A 354 -6.85 -2.08 -1.10
C ARG A 354 -6.15 -3.16 -1.93
N PHE A 355 -5.30 -2.75 -2.87
CA PHE A 355 -4.54 -3.62 -3.76
C PHE A 355 -3.17 -3.02 -4.10
N PHE A 356 -2.35 -3.74 -4.86
CA PHE A 356 -1.10 -3.23 -5.44
C PHE A 356 -0.96 -3.75 -6.88
N LEU A 357 -0.05 -3.20 -7.66
CA LEU A 357 0.13 -3.61 -9.08
C LEU A 357 1.32 -4.55 -9.23
N PHE A 358 2.37 -4.30 -8.46
CA PHE A 358 3.57 -5.12 -8.40
C PHE A 358 4.24 -4.92 -7.04
N ASP A 359 5.01 -5.92 -6.64
CA ASP A 359 5.77 -5.96 -5.41
C ASP A 359 7.11 -6.63 -5.68
N VAL A 360 8.15 -5.81 -5.54
CA VAL A 360 9.56 -6.21 -5.59
C VAL A 360 10.23 -6.01 -4.24
N GLN A 361 9.57 -5.36 -3.29
CA GLN A 361 10.20 -5.01 -2.02
C GLN A 361 10.08 -6.14 -1.01
N THR A 362 8.91 -6.79 -0.92
CA THR A 362 8.76 -7.91 0.01
C THR A 362 9.66 -9.09 -0.38
N GLY A 363 9.98 -9.21 -1.67
CA GLY A 363 10.87 -10.19 -2.26
C GLY A 363 12.36 -10.05 -1.89
N ILE A 364 12.73 -9.01 -1.15
CA ILE A 364 14.11 -8.75 -0.69
C ILE A 364 14.33 -9.45 0.66
N PRO A 365 15.21 -10.46 0.73
CA PRO A 365 15.53 -11.11 1.99
C PRO A 365 16.27 -10.18 2.97
N VAL A 366 16.15 -10.44 4.28
CA VAL A 366 16.95 -9.76 5.31
C VAL A 366 18.45 -9.89 5.00
N GLY A 367 19.16 -8.77 4.99
CA GLY A 367 20.59 -8.70 4.70
C GLY A 367 20.95 -8.55 3.22
N GLU A 368 19.97 -8.62 2.32
CA GLU A 368 20.15 -8.45 0.89
C GLU A 368 19.68 -7.06 0.40
N THR A 369 20.11 -6.67 -0.79
CA THR A 369 19.73 -5.39 -1.43
C THR A 369 18.93 -5.55 -2.71
N SER A 370 18.73 -6.79 -3.15
CA SER A 370 18.04 -7.12 -4.40
C SER A 370 16.98 -8.19 -4.16
N PRO A 371 15.84 -8.13 -4.87
CA PRO A 371 14.77 -9.11 -4.74
C PRO A 371 15.18 -10.47 -5.29
N THR A 372 14.71 -11.52 -4.61
CA THR A 372 14.77 -12.92 -5.05
C THR A 372 13.47 -13.42 -5.66
N VAL A 373 12.37 -12.70 -5.40
CA VAL A 373 11.05 -12.97 -5.96
C VAL A 373 10.41 -11.65 -6.38
N PHE A 374 9.80 -11.64 -7.55
CA PHE A 374 8.95 -10.55 -8.03
C PHE A 374 7.52 -11.04 -8.01
N ARG A 375 6.60 -10.21 -7.51
CA ARG A 375 5.16 -10.45 -7.61
C ARG A 375 4.52 -9.34 -8.44
N TYR A 376 3.61 -9.67 -9.34
CA TYR A 376 2.92 -8.67 -10.15
C TYR A 376 1.51 -9.10 -10.54
N ALA A 377 0.65 -8.13 -10.84
CA ALA A 377 -0.72 -8.34 -11.27
C ALA A 377 -0.77 -8.78 -12.75
N GLU A 378 -0.62 -10.07 -13.01
CA GLU A 378 -0.69 -10.65 -14.37
C GLU A 378 -1.98 -10.27 -15.11
N SER A 379 -3.11 -10.22 -14.39
CA SER A 379 -4.36 -9.77 -14.97
C SER A 379 -5.18 -8.88 -14.04
N ILE A 380 -5.75 -7.84 -14.63
CA ILE A 380 -6.66 -6.90 -13.98
C ILE A 380 -7.93 -6.80 -14.84
N THR A 381 -9.09 -7.06 -14.25
CA THR A 381 -10.39 -6.91 -14.91
C THR A 381 -11.28 -5.97 -14.13
N LEU A 382 -11.67 -4.84 -14.74
CA LEU A 382 -12.70 -3.95 -14.21
C LEU A 382 -14.05 -4.32 -14.84
N THR A 383 -15.00 -4.78 -14.03
CA THR A 383 -16.34 -5.17 -14.49
C THR A 383 -17.36 -4.10 -14.12
N VAL A 384 -18.06 -3.58 -15.13
CA VAL A 384 -19.15 -2.61 -14.96
C VAL A 384 -20.46 -3.29 -15.35
N LYS A 385 -21.37 -3.40 -14.38
CA LYS A 385 -22.68 -4.04 -14.59
C LYS A 385 -23.78 -3.00 -14.55
N THR A 386 -24.67 -3.02 -15.54
CA THR A 386 -25.89 -2.20 -15.48
C THR A 386 -26.88 -2.79 -14.48
N GLN A 387 -27.75 -1.94 -13.92
CA GLN A 387 -28.83 -2.40 -13.05
C GLN A 387 -29.85 -3.20 -13.86
N THR A 388 -30.41 -4.24 -13.25
CA THR A 388 -31.42 -5.09 -13.89
C THR A 388 -32.73 -4.34 -14.12
N SER A 389 -33.04 -3.35 -13.27
CA SER A 389 -34.25 -2.54 -13.36
C SER A 389 -34.18 -1.44 -14.43
N ASP A 390 -33.00 -0.90 -14.70
CA ASP A 390 -32.80 0.13 -15.72
C ASP A 390 -31.33 0.10 -16.21
N PRO A 391 -31.08 -0.21 -17.51
CA PRO A 391 -29.74 -0.32 -18.05
C PRO A 391 -28.98 1.00 -18.13
N HIS A 392 -29.65 2.15 -17.91
CA HIS A 392 -28.98 3.45 -17.81
C HIS A 392 -28.33 3.67 -16.44
N PHE A 393 -28.59 2.83 -15.44
CA PHE A 393 -27.89 2.90 -14.17
C PHE A 393 -26.93 1.72 -14.03
N ILE A 394 -25.91 1.88 -13.20
CA ILE A 394 -24.92 0.84 -12.93
C ILE A 394 -24.92 0.46 -11.45
N TYR A 395 -24.42 -0.73 -11.17
CA TYR A 395 -23.91 -1.05 -9.84
C TYR A 395 -22.48 -0.51 -9.69
N VAL A 396 -21.98 -0.46 -8.46
CA VAL A 396 -20.56 -0.19 -8.23
C VAL A 396 -19.72 -1.20 -9.04
N PRO A 397 -18.73 -0.75 -9.82
CA PRO A 397 -17.84 -1.64 -10.55
C PRO A 397 -17.10 -2.59 -9.59
N GLU A 398 -16.64 -3.71 -10.11
CA GLU A 398 -15.80 -4.66 -9.38
C GLU A 398 -14.43 -4.76 -10.06
N LEU A 399 -13.35 -4.70 -9.28
CA LEU A 399 -11.98 -4.89 -9.77
C LEU A 399 -11.49 -6.29 -9.41
N THR A 400 -11.33 -7.17 -10.38
CA THR A 400 -10.72 -8.49 -10.19
C THR A 400 -9.23 -8.43 -10.52
N ILE A 401 -8.37 -8.97 -9.65
CA ILE A 401 -6.92 -9.00 -9.85
C ILE A 401 -6.37 -10.40 -9.61
N ALA A 402 -5.54 -10.88 -10.52
CA ALA A 402 -4.72 -12.08 -10.36
C ALA A 402 -3.24 -11.69 -10.30
N TYR A 403 -2.55 -12.16 -9.27
CA TYR A 403 -1.12 -11.98 -9.08
C TYR A 403 -0.35 -13.27 -9.41
N VAL A 404 0.87 -13.08 -9.88
CA VAL A 404 1.81 -14.17 -10.16
C VAL A 404 3.19 -13.81 -9.61
N ASP A 405 3.93 -14.84 -9.22
CA ASP A 405 5.26 -14.80 -8.63
C ASP A 405 6.31 -15.30 -9.67
N THR A 406 7.52 -14.76 -9.64
CA THR A 406 8.65 -15.24 -10.46
C THR A 406 9.99 -15.04 -9.77
N GLN A 407 10.89 -16.03 -9.89
CA GLN A 407 12.30 -15.89 -9.49
C GLN A 407 13.21 -15.52 -10.67
N SER A 408 12.70 -15.61 -11.90
CA SER A 408 13.41 -15.32 -13.14
C SER A 408 12.77 -14.12 -13.85
N PRO A 409 12.93 -12.88 -13.31
CA PRO A 409 12.30 -11.71 -13.90
C PRO A 409 12.68 -11.58 -15.38
N SER A 410 11.70 -11.23 -16.21
CA SER A 410 11.85 -11.12 -17.65
C SER A 410 10.81 -10.17 -18.23
N SER A 411 10.70 -10.12 -19.55
CA SER A 411 9.53 -9.51 -20.18
C SER A 411 8.37 -10.51 -20.17
N VAL A 412 7.29 -10.13 -19.51
CA VAL A 412 6.11 -10.96 -19.29
C VAL A 412 4.89 -10.32 -19.96
N GLU A 413 3.92 -11.14 -20.33
CA GLU A 413 2.64 -10.62 -20.80
C GLU A 413 1.75 -10.26 -19.61
N VAL A 414 1.11 -9.09 -19.69
CA VAL A 414 0.11 -8.66 -18.70
C VAL A 414 -1.19 -8.26 -19.40
N LEU A 415 -2.30 -8.44 -18.70
CA LEU A 415 -3.65 -8.26 -19.23
C LEU A 415 -4.44 -7.22 -18.45
N PHE A 416 -4.89 -6.16 -19.11
CA PHE A 416 -5.90 -5.25 -18.58
C PHE A 416 -7.19 -5.36 -19.39
N ARG A 417 -8.31 -5.60 -18.71
CA ARG A 417 -9.62 -5.78 -19.33
C ARG A 417 -10.66 -4.90 -18.65
N VAL A 418 -11.52 -4.28 -19.45
CA VAL A 418 -12.74 -3.63 -18.98
C VAL A 418 -13.92 -4.34 -19.62
N THR A 419 -14.85 -4.82 -18.79
CA THR A 419 -16.02 -5.58 -19.25
C THR A 419 -17.28 -4.86 -18.86
N TYR A 420 -18.08 -4.45 -19.85
CA TYR A 420 -19.45 -4.00 -19.62
C TYR A 420 -20.41 -5.17 -19.80
N THR A 421 -21.28 -5.38 -18.82
CA THR A 421 -22.33 -6.40 -18.90
C THR A 421 -23.68 -5.79 -18.55
N SER A 422 -24.72 -6.23 -19.24
CA SER A 422 -26.11 -5.84 -19.00
C SER A 422 -26.98 -7.09 -18.99
N ASP A 423 -28.02 -7.09 -18.16
CA ASP A 423 -29.04 -8.15 -18.23
C ASP A 423 -29.89 -7.93 -19.49
N THR A 424 -29.70 -8.79 -20.48
CA THR A 424 -30.39 -8.72 -21.78
C THR A 424 -31.58 -9.68 -21.86
N ASN A 425 -32.01 -10.29 -20.74
CA ASN A 425 -33.08 -11.27 -20.74
C ASN A 425 -34.40 -10.73 -21.33
N GLU A 426 -34.78 -9.49 -20.99
CA GLU A 426 -35.96 -8.85 -21.58
C GLU A 426 -35.78 -8.55 -23.08
N PHE A 427 -34.60 -8.09 -23.49
CA PHE A 427 -34.28 -7.86 -24.90
C PHE A 427 -34.41 -9.16 -25.71
N TRP A 428 -33.83 -10.26 -25.23
CA TRP A 428 -33.91 -11.54 -25.93
C TRP A 428 -35.32 -12.15 -25.89
N SER A 429 -36.08 -11.92 -24.82
CA SER A 429 -37.50 -12.30 -24.75
C SER A 429 -38.34 -11.56 -25.81
N LEU A 430 -38.12 -10.25 -25.94
CA LEU A 430 -38.78 -9.41 -26.94
C LEU A 430 -38.35 -9.77 -28.36
N ALA A 431 -37.04 -9.91 -28.61
CA ALA A 431 -36.49 -10.31 -29.91
C ALA A 431 -37.03 -11.68 -30.33
N LYS A 432 -37.07 -12.65 -29.41
CA LYS A 432 -37.68 -13.96 -29.68
C LYS A 432 -39.15 -13.84 -30.06
N THR A 433 -39.91 -12.97 -29.39
CA THR A 433 -41.32 -12.70 -29.72
C THR A 433 -41.47 -12.08 -31.12
N ILE A 434 -40.58 -11.18 -31.52
CA ILE A 434 -40.62 -10.50 -32.83
C ILE A 434 -40.15 -11.41 -33.97
N PHE A 435 -39.12 -12.23 -33.74
CA PHE A 435 -38.50 -13.06 -34.78
C PHE A 435 -39.05 -14.49 -34.87
N THR A 436 -39.94 -14.90 -33.97
CA THR A 436 -40.66 -16.19 -34.05
C THR A 436 -42.17 -16.05 -34.29
N ALA A 437 -42.67 -14.81 -34.39
CA ALA A 437 -43.98 -14.49 -34.97
C ALA A 437 -43.82 -14.24 -36.48
#